data_AF-A0A1I0BK21-F1
#
_entry.id   AF-A0A1I0BK21-F1
#
_cell.length_a   1.000
_cell.length_b   1.000
_cell.length_c   1.000
_cell.angle_alpha   90.00
_cell.angle_beta   90.00
_cell.angle_gamma   90.00
#
_symmetry.space_group_name_H-M   'P 1'
#
loop_
_entity.id
_entity.type
_entity.pdbx_description
1 polymer ?
#
loop_
_entity_poly.entity_id
_entity_poly.type
_entity_poly.pdbx_seq_one_letter_code
_entity_poly.pdbx_strand_id
1 'polypeptide(L)'
;MNISELVLEKIDSLVLNNIEDDSLAVRLTNVKDGNLQTSSEGQSVTDNIGSTIMTLYNAKTGVLTGTNALFNADLGAAQFGDEKTVATEDALIATPTYEIIDAVDGKLNLDKKPASDSVKYVYKLVNNGIAEKLTLGTGQAVDKTFTVNEKEITLPSGSTGSYFVEYEYESATANKLSNKSDKFPGVYKARVYVIMRDACNKNKIYTGVIVSNRAEIDPSTVEIGLNAEAGHAFTINFNKEYCSKNTDLFSIIIDE
;
A
#
# COMPACT_ATOMS: atom_id res chain seq x y z
N MET A 1 0.64 30.61 29.85
CA MET A 1 0.56 29.72 28.67
C MET A 1 -0.70 28.90 28.84
N ASN A 2 -1.62 28.93 27.88
CA ASN A 2 -2.87 28.18 27.96
C ASN A 2 -2.87 27.11 26.87
N ILE A 3 -2.38 25.91 27.20
CA ILE A 3 -2.36 24.76 26.29
C ILE A 3 -3.77 24.12 26.20
N SER A 4 -4.75 24.63 26.95
CA SER A 4 -6.09 24.04 27.01
C SER A 4 -6.90 24.22 25.72
N GLU A 5 -6.56 25.22 24.89
CA GLU A 5 -7.26 25.50 23.63
C GLU A 5 -6.27 25.73 22.49
N LEU A 6 -6.18 24.75 21.59
CA LEU A 6 -5.32 24.78 20.42
C LEU A 6 -6.12 24.39 19.17
N VAL A 7 -5.73 24.95 18.03
CA VAL A 7 -6.26 24.56 16.72
C VAL A 7 -5.35 23.49 16.13
N LEU A 8 -5.89 22.29 15.92
CA LEU A 8 -5.18 21.21 15.23
C LEU A 8 -5.15 21.53 13.72
N GLU A 9 -3.95 21.67 13.16
CA GLU A 9 -3.77 22.02 11.76
C GLU A 9 -3.73 20.77 10.88
N LYS A 10 -2.84 19.82 11.19
CA LYS A 10 -2.64 18.60 10.41
C LYS A 10 -1.86 17.54 11.19
N ILE A 11 -1.92 16.31 10.69
CA ILE A 11 -0.92 15.28 10.99
C ILE A 11 0.34 15.59 10.17
N ASP A 12 1.48 15.73 10.85
CA ASP A 12 2.78 15.97 10.21
C ASP A 12 3.47 14.64 9.85
N SER A 13 3.45 13.68 10.77
CA SER A 13 3.98 12.34 10.48
C SER A 13 3.28 11.28 11.33
N LEU A 14 3.09 10.11 10.74
CA LEU A 14 2.67 8.91 11.45
C LEU A 14 3.79 7.88 11.36
N VAL A 15 4.15 7.32 12.51
CA VAL A 15 5.20 6.32 12.64
C VAL A 15 4.63 5.07 13.31
N LEU A 16 4.90 3.91 12.72
CA LEU A 16 4.66 2.61 13.31
C LEU A 16 6.01 1.93 13.58
N ASN A 17 6.25 1.58 14.84
CA ASN A 17 7.43 0.83 15.27
C ASN A 17 7.06 -0.60 15.63
N ASN A 18 7.96 -1.54 15.37
CA ASN A 18 7.82 -2.91 15.84
C ASN A 18 7.85 -2.94 17.38
N ILE A 19 7.00 -3.78 17.99
CA ILE A 19 6.91 -3.82 19.46
C ILE A 19 8.18 -4.41 20.09
N GLU A 20 8.81 -5.38 19.42
CA GLU A 20 9.92 -6.16 19.96
C GLU A 20 11.26 -5.40 20.01
N ASP A 21 11.61 -4.69 18.94
CA ASP A 21 12.92 -4.04 18.77
C ASP A 21 12.86 -2.50 18.64
N ASP A 22 11.65 -1.92 18.64
CA ASP A 22 11.37 -0.49 18.39
C ASP A 22 11.84 -0.01 16.99
N SER A 23 12.16 -0.92 16.07
CA SER A 23 12.59 -0.56 14.72
C SER A 23 11.45 0.07 13.92
N LEU A 24 11.79 0.97 13.00
CA LEU A 24 10.82 1.70 12.19
C LEU A 24 10.24 0.79 11.11
N ALA A 25 8.95 0.45 11.22
CA ALA A 25 8.25 -0.37 10.23
C ALA A 25 7.61 0.48 9.14
N VAL A 26 6.88 1.53 9.53
CA VAL A 26 6.16 2.42 8.57
C VAL A 26 6.34 3.87 8.99
N ARG A 27 6.58 4.74 8.01
CA ARG A 27 6.53 6.19 8.18
C ARG A 27 5.70 6.84 7.09
N LEU A 28 4.67 7.57 7.50
CA LEU A 28 3.83 8.40 6.63
C LEU A 28 4.11 9.88 6.94
N THR A 29 4.18 10.70 5.90
CA THR A 29 4.49 12.14 6.02
C THR A 29 3.44 13.04 5.37
N ASN A 30 2.57 12.47 4.54
CA ASN A 30 1.57 13.22 3.77
C ASN A 30 0.17 12.69 4.07
N VAL A 31 -0.18 12.60 5.36
CA VAL A 31 -1.48 12.10 5.79
C VAL A 31 -2.52 13.21 5.61
N LYS A 32 -3.57 12.90 4.84
CA LYS A 32 -4.77 13.70 4.64
C LYS A 32 -5.93 13.08 5.42
N ASP A 33 -6.89 13.93 5.77
CA ASP A 33 -8.18 13.52 6.35
C ASP A 33 -8.02 12.62 7.59
N GLY A 34 -6.98 12.89 8.37
CA GLY A 34 -6.68 12.19 9.61
C GLY A 34 -7.81 12.40 10.62
N ASN A 35 -8.35 11.31 11.14
CA ASN A 35 -9.49 11.33 12.04
C ASN A 35 -9.28 10.31 13.15
N LEU A 36 -9.29 10.79 14.39
CA LEU A 36 -9.18 9.97 15.60
C LEU A 36 -10.56 9.88 16.26
N GLN A 37 -11.09 8.67 16.33
CA GLN A 37 -12.38 8.39 16.94
C GLN A 37 -12.20 7.50 18.17
N THR A 38 -13.02 7.74 19.19
CA THR A 38 -13.16 6.81 20.32
C THR A 38 -14.61 6.41 20.44
N SER A 39 -14.87 5.13 20.68
CA SER A 39 -16.21 4.62 20.94
C SER A 39 -16.21 3.79 22.22
N SER A 40 -17.38 3.47 22.73
CA SER A 40 -17.52 2.67 23.95
C SER A 40 -18.69 1.72 23.84
N GLU A 41 -18.49 0.48 24.24
CA GLU A 41 -19.55 -0.51 24.31
C GLU A 41 -20.18 -0.48 25.70
N GLY A 42 -21.51 -0.33 25.74
CA GLY A 42 -22.28 -0.25 26.96
C GLY A 42 -23.43 -1.25 26.98
N GLN A 43 -23.68 -1.86 28.13
CA GLN A 43 -24.85 -2.69 28.37
C GLN A 43 -25.90 -1.87 29.13
N SER A 44 -27.08 -1.70 28.52
CA SER A 44 -28.21 -1.02 29.16
C SER A 44 -28.92 -1.95 30.14
N VAL A 45 -29.05 -1.52 31.39
CA VAL A 45 -29.87 -2.14 32.43
C VAL A 45 -31.25 -1.49 32.36
N THR A 46 -32.27 -2.28 32.07
CA THR A 46 -33.66 -1.81 31.95
C THR A 46 -34.50 -2.20 33.15
N ASP A 47 -35.51 -1.42 33.47
CA ASP A 47 -36.53 -1.76 34.46
C ASP A 47 -37.50 -2.83 33.94
N ASN A 48 -38.42 -3.25 34.81
CA ASN A 48 -39.43 -4.27 34.50
C ASN A 48 -40.48 -3.83 33.45
N ILE A 49 -40.46 -2.56 33.01
CA ILE A 49 -41.34 -2.01 31.97
C ILE A 49 -40.51 -1.68 30.70
N GLY A 50 -39.21 -2.04 30.68
CA GLY A 50 -38.32 -1.88 29.54
C GLY A 50 -37.65 -0.51 29.42
N SER A 51 -37.77 0.38 30.41
CA SER A 51 -37.10 1.68 30.42
C SER A 51 -35.65 1.55 30.90
N THR A 52 -34.70 2.16 30.20
CA THR A 52 -33.28 2.13 30.60
C THR A 52 -33.07 2.88 31.92
N ILE A 53 -32.59 2.18 32.94
CA ILE A 53 -32.21 2.72 34.25
C ILE A 53 -30.80 3.28 34.18
N MET A 54 -29.85 2.52 33.63
CA MET A 54 -28.44 2.91 33.52
C MET A 54 -27.73 2.11 32.42
N THR A 55 -26.66 2.68 31.85
CA THR A 55 -25.78 1.99 30.92
C THR A 55 -24.42 1.75 31.57
N LEU A 56 -24.01 0.49 31.66
CA LEU A 56 -22.70 0.09 32.16
C LEU A 56 -21.73 -0.01 30.98
N TYR A 57 -20.70 0.83 30.97
CA TYR A 57 -19.66 0.82 29.92
C TYR A 57 -18.59 -0.22 30.23
N ASN A 58 -18.36 -1.14 29.31
CA ASN A 58 -17.48 -2.31 29.50
C ASN A 58 -16.14 -2.17 28.78
N ALA A 59 -16.12 -1.48 27.64
CA ALA A 59 -14.91 -1.32 26.83
C ALA A 59 -14.89 0.05 26.13
N LYS A 60 -13.68 0.57 25.91
CA LYS A 60 -13.42 1.70 25.03
C LYS A 60 -12.58 1.23 23.86
N THR A 61 -12.87 1.73 22.67
CA THR A 61 -12.07 1.53 21.47
C THR A 61 -11.58 2.87 20.96
N GLY A 62 -10.47 2.85 20.22
CA GLY A 62 -9.87 4.02 19.61
C GLY A 62 -9.43 3.63 18.21
N VAL A 63 -9.87 4.39 17.21
CA VAL A 63 -9.61 4.11 15.81
C VAL A 63 -9.06 5.39 15.17
N LEU A 64 -7.91 5.27 14.53
CA LEU A 64 -7.32 6.31 13.72
C LEU A 64 -7.47 5.93 12.25
N THR A 65 -8.13 6.79 11.48
CA THR A 65 -8.26 6.66 10.03
C THR A 65 -7.55 7.80 9.33
N GLY A 66 -7.08 7.58 8.11
CA GLY A 66 -6.56 8.63 7.25
C GLY A 66 -6.12 8.10 5.89
N THR A 67 -5.71 9.01 5.02
CA THR A 67 -5.24 8.66 3.68
C THR A 67 -3.87 9.27 3.46
N ASN A 68 -2.84 8.45 3.22
CA ASN A 68 -1.55 8.96 2.78
C ASN A 68 -1.67 9.39 1.32
N ALA A 69 -1.24 10.62 0.99
CA ALA A 69 -1.40 11.16 -0.36
C ALA A 69 -0.63 10.39 -1.43
N LEU A 70 0.44 9.69 -1.04
CA LEU A 70 1.28 8.89 -1.91
C LEU A 70 1.09 7.41 -1.58
N PHE A 71 1.19 6.55 -2.59
CA PHE A 71 1.34 5.13 -2.34
C PHE A 71 2.63 4.87 -1.55
N ASN A 72 2.51 4.22 -0.39
CA ASN A 72 3.65 3.87 0.44
C ASN A 72 3.78 2.34 0.49
N ALA A 73 4.89 1.84 -0.03
CA ALA A 73 5.12 0.40 -0.13
C ALA A 73 5.25 -0.27 1.25
N ASP A 74 5.77 0.44 2.25
CA ASP A 74 5.93 -0.10 3.61
C ASP A 74 4.58 -0.16 4.34
N LEU A 75 3.68 0.81 4.11
CA LEU A 75 2.30 0.74 4.55
C LEU A 75 1.55 -0.43 3.90
N GLY A 76 1.76 -0.65 2.60
CA GLY A 76 1.18 -1.78 1.88
C GLY A 76 1.69 -3.12 2.41
N ALA A 77 2.99 -3.24 2.65
CA ALA A 77 3.61 -4.41 3.28
C ALA A 77 2.99 -4.69 4.66
N ALA A 78 2.90 -3.66 5.51
CA ALA A 78 2.32 -3.78 6.84
C ALA A 78 0.82 -4.14 6.82
N GLN A 79 0.05 -3.61 5.87
CA GLN A 79 -1.37 -3.96 5.64
C GLN A 79 -1.57 -5.39 5.11
N PHE A 80 -0.62 -5.91 4.33
CA PHE A 80 -0.66 -7.27 3.81
C PHE A 80 -0.05 -8.29 4.78
N GLY A 81 0.56 -7.84 5.88
CA GLY A 81 1.18 -8.71 6.87
C GLY A 81 2.42 -9.46 6.36
N ASP A 82 3.07 -8.93 5.33
CA ASP A 82 4.26 -9.53 4.71
C ASP A 82 5.35 -8.48 4.49
N GLU A 83 6.60 -8.92 4.45
CA GLU A 83 7.71 -8.02 4.20
C GLU A 83 7.81 -7.67 2.71
N LYS A 84 8.18 -6.43 2.42
CA LYS A 84 8.50 -6.00 1.05
C LYS A 84 9.72 -6.77 0.56
N THR A 85 9.58 -7.49 -0.55
CA THR A 85 10.71 -8.12 -1.22
C THR A 85 11.37 -7.11 -2.13
N VAL A 86 12.63 -6.77 -1.85
CA VAL A 86 13.44 -5.88 -2.69
C VAL A 86 14.38 -6.74 -3.53
N ALA A 87 14.34 -6.59 -4.85
CA ALA A 87 15.25 -7.29 -5.73
C ALA A 87 16.70 -6.84 -5.47
N THR A 88 17.63 -7.77 -5.65
CA THR A 88 19.07 -7.52 -5.64
C THR A 88 19.71 -8.23 -6.83
N GLU A 89 21.00 -8.01 -7.08
CA GLU A 89 21.73 -8.72 -8.15
C GLU A 89 21.74 -10.25 -7.94
N ASP A 90 21.72 -10.70 -6.68
CA ASP A 90 21.72 -12.11 -6.30
C ASP A 90 20.30 -12.72 -6.20
N ALA A 91 19.26 -11.87 -6.15
CA ALA A 91 17.87 -12.27 -5.99
C ALA A 91 16.97 -11.41 -6.90
N LEU A 92 16.94 -11.76 -8.18
CA LEU A 92 16.13 -11.07 -9.19
C LEU A 92 14.64 -11.38 -9.03
N ILE A 93 13.80 -10.40 -9.37
CA ILE A 93 12.34 -10.56 -9.40
C ILE A 93 11.87 -10.60 -10.85
N ALA A 94 11.22 -11.71 -11.24
CA ALA A 94 10.50 -11.82 -12.49
C ALA A 94 9.34 -10.81 -12.52
N THR A 95 9.45 -9.82 -13.41
CA THR A 95 8.53 -8.69 -13.50
C THR A 95 7.80 -8.76 -14.84
N PRO A 96 6.46 -8.85 -14.86
CA PRO A 96 5.70 -8.80 -16.09
C PRO A 96 5.75 -7.40 -16.70
N THR A 97 5.87 -7.34 -18.02
CA THR A 97 5.84 -6.13 -18.80
C THR A 97 5.14 -6.37 -20.14
N TYR A 98 4.71 -5.29 -20.77
CA TYR A 98 4.15 -5.34 -22.11
C TYR A 98 4.72 -4.19 -22.94
N GLU A 99 4.86 -4.44 -24.23
CA GLU A 99 5.30 -3.45 -25.20
C GLU A 99 4.42 -3.50 -26.45
N ILE A 100 4.15 -2.34 -27.03
CA ILE A 100 3.54 -2.21 -28.36
C ILE A 100 4.62 -1.68 -29.28
N ILE A 101 5.08 -2.52 -30.21
CA ILE A 101 6.24 -2.25 -31.06
C ILE A 101 5.81 -2.34 -32.52
N ASP A 102 6.24 -1.36 -33.32
CA ASP A 102 6.07 -1.41 -34.77
C ASP A 102 7.15 -2.30 -35.40
N ALA A 103 6.74 -3.21 -36.27
CA ALA A 103 7.67 -4.07 -37.00
C ALA A 103 8.54 -3.26 -37.97
N VAL A 104 9.85 -3.33 -37.77
CA VAL A 104 10.86 -2.77 -38.69
C VAL A 104 11.60 -3.94 -39.33
N ASP A 105 11.54 -4.06 -40.65
CA ASP A 105 12.14 -5.18 -41.40
C ASP A 105 11.74 -6.57 -40.90
N GLY A 106 10.50 -6.72 -40.42
CA GLY A 106 9.98 -7.99 -39.87
C GLY A 106 10.54 -8.33 -38.48
N LYS A 107 11.06 -7.35 -37.74
CA LYS A 107 11.61 -7.54 -36.39
C LYS A 107 10.94 -6.61 -35.39
N LEU A 108 10.83 -7.08 -34.15
CA LEU A 108 10.45 -6.29 -32.99
C LEU A 108 11.63 -6.30 -32.01
N ASN A 109 12.09 -5.13 -31.60
CA ASN A 109 13.15 -4.99 -30.62
C ASN A 109 12.54 -4.62 -29.27
N LEU A 110 12.62 -5.53 -28.30
CA LEU A 110 12.16 -5.33 -26.94
C LEU A 110 13.15 -4.43 -26.17
N ASP A 111 12.63 -3.57 -25.30
CA ASP A 111 13.47 -2.73 -24.43
C ASP A 111 14.26 -3.58 -23.42
N LYS A 112 13.60 -4.60 -22.84
CA LYS A 112 14.19 -5.52 -21.86
C LYS A 112 14.42 -6.90 -22.47
N LYS A 113 15.39 -7.61 -21.90
CA LYS A 113 15.63 -9.00 -22.25
C LYS A 113 14.53 -9.85 -21.58
N PRO A 114 13.71 -10.60 -22.34
CA PRO A 114 12.76 -11.52 -21.76
C PRO A 114 13.49 -12.64 -21.00
N ALA A 115 12.91 -13.05 -19.87
CA ALA A 115 13.26 -14.29 -19.20
C ALA A 115 13.01 -15.48 -20.12
N SER A 116 13.73 -16.58 -19.90
CA SER A 116 13.58 -17.80 -20.67
C SER A 116 12.12 -18.26 -20.70
N ASP A 117 11.61 -18.60 -21.89
CA ASP A 117 10.25 -19.09 -22.13
C ASP A 117 9.10 -18.14 -21.71
N SER A 118 9.38 -16.86 -21.45
CA SER A 118 8.34 -15.91 -21.03
C SER A 118 7.48 -15.41 -22.19
N VAL A 119 8.06 -15.25 -23.39
CA VAL A 119 7.36 -14.80 -24.60
C VAL A 119 6.72 -16.01 -25.32
N LYS A 120 5.41 -16.21 -25.11
CA LYS A 120 4.66 -17.33 -25.73
C LYS A 120 3.82 -16.91 -26.94
N TYR A 121 3.32 -15.67 -26.92
CA TYR A 121 2.41 -15.15 -27.91
C TYR A 121 2.76 -13.70 -28.27
N VAL A 122 2.56 -13.37 -29.54
CA VAL A 122 2.68 -12.01 -30.06
C VAL A 122 1.40 -11.69 -30.82
N TYR A 123 0.81 -10.52 -30.59
CA TYR A 123 -0.47 -10.15 -31.19
C TYR A 123 -0.32 -8.97 -32.12
N LYS A 124 -0.71 -9.13 -33.39
CA LYS A 124 -0.81 -8.00 -34.32
C LYS A 124 -2.01 -7.13 -33.93
N LEU A 125 -1.79 -5.83 -33.88
CA LEU A 125 -2.84 -4.86 -33.60
C LEU A 125 -3.29 -4.14 -34.89
N VAL A 126 -4.60 -3.93 -35.02
CA VAL A 126 -5.21 -3.04 -36.02
C VAL A 126 -6.25 -2.19 -35.30
N ASN A 127 -6.13 -0.86 -35.37
CA ASN A 127 -6.97 0.08 -34.63
C ASN A 127 -7.06 -0.23 -33.13
N ASN A 128 -5.93 -0.62 -32.52
CA ASN A 128 -5.83 -1.03 -31.10
C ASN A 128 -6.60 -2.32 -30.72
N GLY A 129 -7.21 -3.00 -31.69
CA GLY A 129 -7.82 -4.32 -31.52
C GLY A 129 -6.87 -5.44 -31.92
N ILE A 130 -7.04 -6.63 -31.31
CA ILE A 130 -6.28 -7.83 -31.68
C ILE A 130 -6.76 -8.30 -33.05
N ALA A 131 -5.89 -8.24 -34.05
CA ALA A 131 -6.17 -8.69 -35.40
C ALA A 131 -5.69 -10.11 -35.64
N GLU A 132 -4.50 -10.45 -35.17
CA GLU A 132 -3.87 -11.73 -35.41
C GLU A 132 -3.03 -12.18 -34.23
N LYS A 133 -2.99 -13.49 -33.97
CA LYS A 133 -2.18 -14.12 -32.94
C LYS A 133 -1.06 -14.92 -33.61
N LEU A 134 0.17 -14.68 -33.18
CA LEU A 134 1.34 -15.45 -33.54
C LEU A 134 1.81 -16.29 -32.33
N THR A 135 2.38 -17.46 -32.61
CA THR A 135 2.89 -18.41 -31.60
C THR A 135 4.39 -18.63 -31.74
N LEU A 136 5.08 -18.94 -30.65
CA LEU A 136 6.51 -19.25 -30.70
C LEU A 136 6.79 -20.47 -31.60
N GLY A 137 7.64 -20.30 -32.59
CA GLY A 137 8.10 -21.35 -33.49
C GLY A 137 9.39 -22.01 -33.00
N THR A 138 9.62 -23.27 -33.42
CA THR A 138 10.84 -24.05 -33.10
C THR A 138 11.92 -23.97 -34.19
N GLY A 139 11.68 -23.19 -35.24
CA GLY A 139 12.54 -23.03 -36.42
C GLY A 139 12.41 -21.61 -36.99
N GLN A 140 12.57 -21.41 -38.30
CA GLN A 140 12.41 -20.09 -38.90
C GLN A 140 10.98 -19.55 -38.73
N ALA A 141 10.83 -18.23 -38.53
CA ALA A 141 9.54 -17.56 -38.44
C ALA A 141 8.78 -17.65 -39.78
N VAL A 142 7.83 -18.56 -39.86
CA VAL A 142 6.95 -18.80 -41.03
C VAL A 142 5.50 -18.87 -40.58
N ASP A 143 4.57 -18.39 -41.42
CA ASP A 143 3.11 -18.49 -41.23
C ASP A 143 2.61 -18.49 -39.78
N LYS A 144 2.34 -17.29 -39.23
CA LYS A 144 1.84 -17.08 -37.86
C LYS A 144 2.76 -17.60 -36.73
N THR A 145 4.01 -17.92 -37.04
CA THR A 145 5.04 -18.19 -36.02
C THR A 145 6.07 -17.08 -35.91
N PHE A 146 6.66 -16.91 -34.73
CA PHE A 146 7.77 -16.00 -34.48
C PHE A 146 8.90 -16.70 -33.75
N THR A 147 10.11 -16.15 -33.81
CA THR A 147 11.25 -16.60 -33.00
C THR A 147 11.72 -15.50 -32.08
N VAL A 148 12.29 -15.87 -30.94
CA VAL A 148 12.88 -14.93 -29.98
C VAL A 148 14.36 -15.23 -29.86
N ASN A 149 15.17 -14.19 -30.03
CA ASN A 149 16.60 -14.25 -29.77
C ASN A 149 17.02 -13.04 -28.95
N GLU A 150 17.38 -13.27 -27.69
CA GLU A 150 17.63 -12.22 -26.71
C GLU A 150 16.49 -11.19 -26.69
N LYS A 151 16.73 -9.96 -27.15
CA LYS A 151 15.75 -8.87 -27.20
C LYS A 151 15.00 -8.77 -28.52
N GLU A 152 15.38 -9.55 -29.54
CA GLU A 152 14.83 -9.45 -30.88
C GLU A 152 13.78 -10.56 -31.09
N ILE A 153 12.58 -10.16 -31.47
CA ILE A 153 11.55 -11.05 -31.99
C ILE A 153 11.57 -10.96 -33.51
N THR A 154 11.80 -12.08 -34.18
CA THR A 154 11.70 -12.19 -35.64
C THR A 154 10.32 -12.66 -36.04
N LEU A 155 9.64 -11.86 -36.86
CA LEU A 155 8.34 -12.15 -37.44
C LEU A 155 8.50 -12.76 -38.85
N PRO A 156 7.44 -13.35 -39.43
CA PRO A 156 7.46 -13.79 -40.82
C PRO A 156 7.81 -12.64 -41.78
N SER A 157 8.54 -12.93 -42.86
CA SER A 157 8.97 -11.92 -43.83
C SER A 157 7.79 -11.12 -44.39
N GLY A 158 7.94 -9.79 -44.46
CA GLY A 158 6.88 -8.89 -44.91
C GLY A 158 5.87 -8.48 -43.83
N SER A 159 6.07 -8.90 -42.58
CA SER A 159 5.27 -8.44 -41.43
C SER A 159 5.46 -6.94 -41.19
N THR A 160 4.35 -6.20 -41.25
CA THR A 160 4.28 -4.76 -40.97
C THR A 160 3.17 -4.46 -39.97
N GLY A 161 3.24 -3.28 -39.34
CA GLY A 161 2.26 -2.79 -38.36
C GLY A 161 2.71 -2.98 -36.91
N SER A 162 1.83 -2.64 -35.98
CA SER A 162 2.07 -2.67 -34.54
C SER A 162 1.75 -4.03 -33.94
N TYR A 163 2.58 -4.48 -33.01
CA TYR A 163 2.43 -5.76 -32.32
C TYR A 163 2.49 -5.55 -30.81
N PHE A 164 1.57 -6.19 -30.09
CA PHE A 164 1.57 -6.30 -28.64
C PHE A 164 2.33 -7.56 -28.21
N VAL A 165 3.29 -7.38 -27.32
CA VAL A 165 4.10 -8.45 -26.74
C VAL A 165 4.03 -8.31 -25.22
N GLU A 166 3.60 -9.37 -24.53
CA GLU A 166 3.63 -9.47 -23.07
C GLU A 166 4.67 -10.52 -22.68
N TYR A 167 5.53 -10.17 -21.72
CA TYR A 167 6.62 -11.03 -21.29
C TYR A 167 7.10 -10.69 -19.88
N GLU A 168 7.86 -11.59 -19.27
CA GLU A 168 8.53 -11.33 -17.99
C GLU A 168 10.01 -11.07 -18.22
N TYR A 169 10.59 -10.14 -17.47
CA TYR A 169 12.03 -9.89 -17.42
C TYR A 169 12.53 -9.97 -15.97
N GLU A 170 13.81 -10.31 -15.80
CA GLU A 170 14.44 -10.34 -14.49
C GLU A 170 14.91 -8.93 -14.10
N SER A 171 14.39 -8.43 -12.99
CA SER A 171 14.74 -7.10 -12.47
C SER A 171 15.52 -7.20 -11.16
N ALA A 172 16.64 -6.48 -11.08
CA ALA A 172 17.44 -6.31 -9.86
C ALA A 172 17.01 -5.10 -9.01
N THR A 173 16.01 -4.34 -9.44
CA THR A 173 15.56 -3.10 -8.78
C THR A 173 14.07 -3.09 -8.44
N ALA A 174 13.34 -4.15 -8.78
CA ALA A 174 11.92 -4.26 -8.50
C ALA A 174 11.65 -4.37 -6.99
N ASN A 175 10.51 -3.82 -6.56
CA ASN A 175 9.97 -4.02 -5.23
C ASN A 175 8.65 -4.76 -5.37
N LYS A 176 8.50 -5.87 -4.62
CA LYS A 176 7.30 -6.71 -4.65
C LYS A 176 6.61 -6.68 -3.28
N LEU A 177 5.30 -6.45 -3.33
CA LEU A 177 4.39 -6.59 -2.20
C LEU A 177 3.47 -7.76 -2.50
N SER A 178 3.29 -8.66 -1.53
CA SER A 178 2.46 -9.85 -1.68
C SER A 178 1.38 -9.85 -0.62
N ASN A 179 0.11 -9.84 -1.05
CA ASN A 179 -1.01 -10.09 -0.16
C ASN A 179 -1.29 -11.59 -0.13
N LYS A 180 -0.78 -12.28 0.88
CA LYS A 180 -0.93 -13.73 1.06
C LYS A 180 -2.15 -14.01 1.93
N SER A 181 -2.95 -15.02 1.58
CA SER A 181 -4.20 -15.34 2.28
C SER A 181 -4.01 -15.81 3.73
N ASP A 182 -2.81 -16.23 4.11
CA ASP A 182 -2.45 -16.73 5.43
C ASP A 182 -1.64 -15.72 6.26
N LYS A 183 -1.48 -14.49 5.75
CA LYS A 183 -0.76 -13.41 6.42
C LYS A 183 -1.70 -12.27 6.78
N PHE A 184 -1.47 -11.71 7.96
CA PHE A 184 -2.25 -10.63 8.53
C PHE A 184 -1.31 -9.59 9.15
N PRO A 185 -1.72 -8.32 9.23
CA PRO A 185 -0.93 -7.27 9.86
C PRO A 185 -0.45 -7.64 11.27
N GLY A 186 0.78 -7.27 11.56
CA GLY A 186 1.33 -7.34 12.89
C GLY A 186 0.79 -6.25 13.83
N VAL A 187 1.29 -6.28 15.05
CA VAL A 187 0.98 -5.30 16.10
C VAL A 187 2.17 -4.35 16.25
N TYR A 188 1.91 -3.05 16.26
CA TYR A 188 2.93 -1.99 16.28
C TYR A 188 2.75 -1.04 17.46
N LYS A 189 3.77 -0.24 17.76
CA LYS A 189 3.63 1.00 18.53
C LYS A 189 3.38 2.15 17.57
N ALA A 190 2.33 2.93 17.79
CA ALA A 190 2.00 4.07 16.95
C ALA A 190 2.41 5.38 17.62
N ARG A 191 3.04 6.27 16.83
CA ARG A 191 3.30 7.67 17.18
C ARG A 191 2.77 8.56 16.06
N VAL A 192 1.80 9.41 16.38
CA VAL A 192 1.20 10.37 15.43
C VAL A 192 1.59 11.77 15.85
N TYR A 193 2.45 12.39 15.07
CA TYR A 193 2.90 13.76 15.26
C TYR A 193 1.90 14.70 14.58
N VAL A 194 1.37 15.65 15.34
CA VAL A 194 0.40 16.64 14.87
C VAL A 194 0.94 18.04 15.13
N ILE A 195 0.68 18.95 14.18
CA ILE A 195 0.98 20.37 14.34
C ILE A 195 -0.28 21.07 14.82
N MET A 196 -0.11 21.85 15.89
CA MET A 196 -1.18 22.67 16.46
C MET A 196 -0.74 24.13 16.53
N ARG A 197 -1.71 25.05 16.58
CA ARG A 197 -1.47 26.49 16.73
C ARG A 197 -2.33 27.08 17.83
N ASP A 198 -1.82 28.15 18.44
CA ASP A 198 -2.59 28.96 19.39
C ASP A 198 -3.77 29.61 18.67
N ALA A 199 -4.97 29.55 19.28
CA ALA A 199 -6.18 30.13 18.73
C ALA A 199 -6.09 31.67 18.60
N CYS A 200 -5.35 32.33 19.48
CA CYS A 200 -5.18 33.78 19.53
C CYS A 200 -3.93 34.25 18.77
N ASN A 201 -2.88 33.43 18.65
CA ASN A 201 -1.66 33.78 17.94
C ASN A 201 -1.14 32.65 17.03
N LYS A 202 -1.49 32.73 15.74
CA LYS A 202 -1.09 31.74 14.72
C LYS A 202 0.43 31.54 14.55
N ASN A 203 1.26 32.47 15.03
CA ASN A 203 2.72 32.34 14.97
C ASN A 203 3.28 31.43 16.08
N LYS A 204 2.49 31.10 17.10
CA LYS A 204 2.83 30.08 18.08
C LYS A 204 2.43 28.72 17.57
N ILE A 205 3.43 27.87 17.35
CA ILE A 205 3.28 26.49 16.90
C ILE A 205 3.52 25.60 18.11
N TYR A 206 2.69 24.57 18.27
CA TYR A 206 2.85 23.53 19.28
C TYR A 206 2.92 22.18 18.58
N THR A 207 3.66 21.26 19.16
CA THR A 207 3.75 19.88 18.67
C THR A 207 2.94 18.97 19.58
N GLY A 208 1.97 18.29 18.99
CA GLY A 208 1.26 17.19 19.65
C GLY A 208 1.80 15.84 19.22
N VAL A 209 1.83 14.89 20.14
CA VAL A 209 2.15 13.49 19.84
C VAL A 209 1.07 12.61 20.44
N ILE A 210 0.40 11.83 19.59
CA ILE A 210 -0.52 10.77 20.01
C ILE A 210 0.28 9.47 20.03
N VAL A 211 0.37 8.83 21.19
CA VAL A 211 1.18 7.62 21.40
C VAL A 211 0.27 6.46 21.81
N SER A 212 0.41 5.32 21.13
CA SER A 212 -0.20 4.05 21.56
C SER A 212 0.85 2.94 21.53
N ASN A 213 0.93 2.16 22.61
CA ASN A 213 1.87 1.04 22.71
C ASN A 213 1.39 -0.22 21.96
N ARG A 214 0.11 -0.27 21.58
CA ARG A 214 -0.47 -1.40 20.87
C ARG A 214 -1.49 -0.93 19.84
N ALA A 215 -1.00 -0.80 18.62
CA ALA A 215 -1.72 -0.37 17.44
C ALA A 215 -1.74 -1.49 16.40
N GLU A 216 -2.93 -1.86 15.94
CA GLU A 216 -3.13 -2.89 14.92
C GLU A 216 -3.70 -2.23 13.67
N ILE A 217 -3.09 -2.50 12.52
CA ILE A 217 -3.66 -2.07 11.25
C ILE A 217 -4.87 -2.96 10.97
N ASP A 218 -6.00 -2.36 10.65
CA ASP A 218 -7.21 -3.11 10.30
C ASP A 218 -7.10 -3.70 8.88
N PRO A 219 -7.07 -5.03 8.72
CA PRO A 219 -7.00 -5.67 7.41
C PRO A 219 -8.38 -5.86 6.75
N SER A 220 -9.48 -5.54 7.44
CA SER A 220 -10.84 -5.86 6.96
C SER A 220 -11.17 -5.16 5.64
N THR A 221 -10.64 -3.96 5.44
CA THR A 221 -10.77 -3.20 4.20
C THR A 221 -9.47 -2.46 3.92
N VAL A 222 -8.70 -2.96 2.94
CA VAL A 222 -7.52 -2.27 2.41
C VAL A 222 -7.85 -1.74 1.03
N GLU A 223 -7.94 -0.42 0.91
CA GLU A 223 -8.23 0.27 -0.36
C GLU A 223 -6.98 1.00 -0.86
N ILE A 224 -6.55 0.65 -2.07
CA ILE A 224 -5.49 1.34 -2.80
C ILE A 224 -6.10 1.87 -4.09
N GLY A 225 -6.27 3.17 -4.18
CA GLY A 225 -6.83 3.76 -5.38
C GLY A 225 -5.83 3.79 -6.52
N LEU A 226 -6.22 3.27 -7.69
CA LEU A 226 -5.38 3.19 -8.89
C LEU A 226 -5.46 4.47 -9.74
N ASN A 227 -5.46 5.64 -9.09
CA ASN A 227 -5.44 6.93 -9.74
C ASN A 227 -4.61 7.93 -8.93
N ALA A 228 -4.19 9.03 -9.56
CA ALA A 228 -3.26 9.99 -8.96
C ALA A 228 -3.80 10.70 -7.71
N GLU A 229 -5.12 10.70 -7.48
CA GLU A 229 -5.77 11.48 -6.42
C GLU A 229 -6.26 10.63 -5.24
N ALA A 230 -6.47 9.33 -5.44
CA ALA A 230 -7.13 8.47 -4.46
C ALA A 230 -6.28 8.16 -3.21
N GLY A 231 -4.96 8.31 -3.30
CA GLY A 231 -4.05 8.08 -2.18
C GLY A 231 -4.08 6.63 -1.66
N HIS A 232 -3.57 6.44 -0.45
CA HIS A 232 -3.42 5.15 0.22
C HIS A 232 -4.05 5.22 1.60
N ALA A 233 -5.28 4.69 1.72
CA ALA A 233 -6.05 4.71 2.95
C ALA A 233 -5.47 3.75 4.00
N PHE A 234 -5.60 4.12 5.27
CA PHE A 234 -5.26 3.27 6.41
C PHE A 234 -6.23 3.45 7.57
N THR A 235 -6.40 2.36 8.31
CA THR A 235 -7.15 2.30 9.56
C THR A 235 -6.31 1.60 10.61
N ILE A 236 -6.14 2.23 11.77
CA ILE A 236 -5.34 1.73 12.88
C ILE A 236 -6.22 1.67 14.12
N ASN A 237 -6.34 0.49 14.70
CA ASN A 237 -7.06 0.21 15.94
C ASN A 237 -6.09 0.25 17.11
N PHE A 238 -6.36 1.11 18.10
CA PHE A 238 -5.63 1.17 19.35
C PHE A 238 -6.26 0.19 20.35
N ASN A 239 -5.45 -0.75 20.80
CA ASN A 239 -5.86 -1.82 21.69
C ASN A 239 -5.23 -1.68 23.06
N LYS A 240 -5.92 -2.19 24.09
CA LYS A 240 -5.33 -2.28 25.42
C LYS A 240 -4.20 -3.32 25.43
N GLU A 241 -3.14 -3.02 26.15
CA GLU A 241 -2.09 -3.98 26.46
C GLU A 241 -2.59 -4.92 27.57
N TYR A 242 -2.71 -6.22 27.26
CA TYR A 242 -3.24 -7.19 28.22
C TYR A 242 -2.29 -7.45 29.40
N CYS A 243 -0.98 -7.43 29.14
CA CYS A 243 0.05 -7.81 30.10
C CYS A 243 0.42 -6.69 31.09
N SER A 244 -0.03 -5.45 30.86
CA SER A 244 0.32 -4.31 31.69
C SER A 244 -0.89 -3.80 32.49
N LYS A 245 -0.65 -3.51 33.77
CA LYS A 245 -1.71 -3.21 34.75
C LYS A 245 -2.29 -1.80 34.61
N ASN A 246 -1.54 -0.86 34.03
CA ASN A 246 -1.92 0.54 33.82
C ASN A 246 -1.47 0.99 32.44
N THR A 247 -2.30 0.77 31.42
CA THR A 247 -2.02 1.26 30.07
C THR A 247 -3.17 2.06 29.54
N ASP A 248 -2.82 3.26 29.10
CA ASP A 248 -3.69 4.07 28.28
C ASP A 248 -3.87 3.39 26.91
N LEU A 249 -5.07 3.53 26.33
CA LEU A 249 -5.33 3.07 24.97
C LEU A 249 -4.46 3.87 23.96
N PHE A 250 -4.41 5.18 24.19
CA PHE A 250 -3.46 6.12 23.61
C PHE A 250 -3.36 7.33 24.55
N SER A 251 -2.26 8.06 24.49
CA SER A 251 -2.05 9.30 25.22
C SER A 251 -1.77 10.43 24.23
N ILE A 252 -2.30 11.63 24.49
CA ILE A 252 -1.99 12.84 23.71
C ILE A 252 -1.06 13.70 24.55
N ILE A 253 0.17 13.89 24.08
CA ILE A 253 1.20 14.71 24.70
C ILE A 253 1.32 15.99 23.88
N ILE A 254 1.32 17.16 24.52
CA ILE A 254 1.41 18.45 23.84
C ILE A 254 2.59 19.22 24.44
N ASP A 255 3.45 19.73 23.57
CA ASP A 255 4.63 20.51 23.93
C ASP A 255 4.75 21.77 23.04
N GLU A 256 5.46 22.80 23.52
CA GLU A 256 5.72 24.06 22.78
C GLU A 256 6.91 23.93 21.82
#